data_AF-A0A198A0D0-F1
#
_entry.id   AF-A0A198A0D0-F1
#
_cell.length_a   1.000
_cell.length_b   1.000
_cell.length_c   1.000
_cell.angle_alpha   90.00
_cell.angle_beta   90.00
_cell.angle_gamma   90.00
#
_symmetry.space_group_name_H-M   'P 1'
#
loop_
_entity.id
_entity.type
_entity.pdbx_description
1 polymer ?
#
loop_
_entity_poly.entity_id
_entity_poly.type
_entity_poly.pdbx_seq_one_letter_code
_entity_poly.pdbx_strand_id
1 'polypeptide(L)'
;MSKVDYFKELNYRLRGLPEKERQNILKVYEELFQKAVENGKHEDDVSQSLGYPRVPNWDAQKETPPVQEEVTKRPIDAFDSEVTPAEDLPYSNDSEEPAISYAKQSDPAIGPKIPVQAPETWAPPAYTQPPQPNYPPVYHAPYPPAYPTTKPESGIKAIIISIMLGFFNLVFVVGPWVGVCSALIALFASGFALLIAPIIGVLTSLAGTSGSDFQFISFTLLACFGLGIIITTLSSWLLKQFFKLSWKYIQFNAKLIKGA
;
A
#
# COMPACT_ATOMS: atom_id res chain seq x y z
N MET A 1 -16.72 -33.83 -15.98
CA MET A 1 -18.11 -33.69 -15.50
C MET A 1 -18.55 -32.33 -15.97
N SER A 2 -19.76 -32.21 -16.53
CA SER A 2 -20.15 -30.94 -17.14
C SER A 2 -20.29 -29.85 -16.08
N LYS A 3 -20.16 -28.57 -16.47
CA LYS A 3 -20.43 -27.42 -15.59
C LYS A 3 -21.79 -27.58 -14.91
N VAL A 4 -22.82 -27.98 -15.65
CA VAL A 4 -24.17 -28.15 -15.12
C VAL A 4 -24.23 -29.20 -14.01
N ASP A 5 -23.50 -30.30 -14.15
CA ASP A 5 -23.50 -31.38 -13.15
C ASP A 5 -22.72 -30.96 -11.89
N TYR A 6 -21.64 -30.20 -12.06
CA TYR A 6 -20.89 -29.63 -10.94
C TYR A 6 -21.75 -28.69 -10.10
N PHE A 7 -22.51 -27.80 -10.76
CA PHE A 7 -23.37 -26.83 -10.07
C PHE A 7 -24.56 -27.49 -9.37
N LYS A 8 -25.11 -28.58 -9.92
CA LYS A 8 -26.15 -29.38 -9.23
C LYS A 8 -25.62 -29.97 -7.93
N GLU A 9 -24.43 -30.58 -7.96
CA GLU A 9 -23.80 -31.17 -6.79
C GLU A 9 -23.41 -30.11 -5.75
N LEU A 10 -22.84 -28.99 -6.21
CA LEU A 10 -22.50 -27.86 -5.35
C LEU A 10 -23.75 -27.28 -4.67
N ASN A 11 -24.85 -27.08 -5.41
CA ASN A 11 -26.10 -26.59 -4.85
C ASN A 11 -26.70 -27.58 -3.83
N TYR A 12 -26.68 -28.89 -4.14
CA TYR A 12 -27.15 -29.93 -3.23
C TYR A 12 -26.42 -29.90 -1.89
N ARG A 13 -25.10 -29.75 -1.92
CA ARG A 13 -24.25 -29.69 -0.72
C ARG A 13 -24.39 -28.40 0.09
N LEU A 14 -24.73 -27.30 -0.59
CA LEU A 14 -24.94 -25.98 0.05
C LEU A 14 -26.37 -25.76 0.55
N ARG A 15 -27.24 -26.78 0.54
CA ARG A 15 -28.63 -26.66 1.05
C ARG A 15 -28.73 -26.29 2.52
N GLY A 16 -27.69 -26.56 3.32
CA GLY A 16 -27.64 -26.19 4.74
C GLY A 16 -27.29 -24.73 5.01
N LEU A 17 -26.85 -23.97 3.99
CA LEU A 17 -26.42 -22.57 4.15
C LEU A 17 -27.58 -21.59 3.89
N PRO A 18 -27.55 -20.39 4.53
CA PRO A 18 -28.46 -19.30 4.20
C PRO A 18 -28.46 -18.99 2.70
N GLU A 19 -29.63 -18.67 2.14
CA GLU A 19 -29.82 -18.41 0.71
C GLU A 19 -28.77 -17.43 0.14
N LYS A 20 -28.50 -16.37 0.89
CA LYS A 20 -27.54 -15.32 0.53
C LYS A 20 -26.11 -15.85 0.39
N GLU A 21 -25.69 -16.74 1.29
CA GLU A 21 -24.34 -17.31 1.30
C GLU A 21 -24.19 -18.38 0.22
N ARG A 22 -25.23 -19.21 0.04
CA ARG A 22 -25.32 -20.17 -1.05
C ARG A 22 -25.15 -19.48 -2.40
N GLN A 23 -25.88 -18.39 -2.64
CA GLN A 23 -25.78 -17.62 -3.87
C GLN A 23 -24.39 -17.00 -4.07
N ASN A 24 -23.78 -16.50 -3.00
CA ASN A 24 -22.44 -15.93 -3.07
C ASN A 24 -21.40 -16.98 -3.48
N ILE A 25 -21.47 -18.17 -2.90
CA ILE A 25 -20.56 -19.27 -3.23
C ILE A 25 -20.78 -19.73 -4.68
N LEU A 26 -22.03 -19.88 -5.12
CA LEU A 26 -22.34 -20.26 -6.51
C LEU A 26 -21.76 -19.27 -7.52
N LYS A 27 -21.86 -17.97 -7.26
CA LYS A 27 -21.28 -16.92 -8.12
C LYS A 27 -19.76 -17.02 -8.24
N VAL A 28 -19.07 -17.27 -7.14
CA VAL A 28 -17.59 -17.41 -7.16
C VAL A 28 -17.17 -18.60 -8.03
N TYR A 29 -17.85 -19.74 -7.92
CA TYR A 29 -17.57 -20.88 -8.79
C TYR A 29 -17.92 -20.58 -10.25
N GLU A 30 -18.95 -19.78 -10.53
CA GLU A 30 -19.32 -19.40 -11.89
C GLU A 30 -18.25 -18.56 -12.57
N GLU A 31 -17.69 -17.58 -11.85
CA GLU A 31 -16.56 -16.77 -12.31
C GLU A 31 -15.31 -17.62 -12.57
N LEU A 32 -15.04 -18.63 -11.75
CA LEU A 32 -13.91 -19.55 -11.96
C LEU A 32 -14.06 -20.36 -13.25
N PHE A 33 -15.25 -20.90 -13.51
CA PHE A 33 -15.53 -21.62 -14.75
C PHE A 33 -15.43 -20.68 -15.96
N GLN A 34 -15.98 -19.48 -15.86
CA GLN A 34 -15.94 -18.48 -16.93
C GLN A 34 -14.49 -18.08 -17.29
N LYS A 35 -13.68 -17.76 -16.27
CA LYS A 35 -12.27 -17.39 -16.46
C LYS A 35 -11.44 -18.54 -17.03
N ALA A 36 -11.77 -19.78 -16.70
CA ALA A 36 -11.06 -20.92 -17.25
C ALA A 36 -11.42 -21.17 -18.73
N VAL A 37 -12.68 -20.99 -19.11
CA VAL A 37 -13.13 -21.05 -20.51
C VAL A 37 -12.51 -19.92 -21.34
N GLU A 38 -12.40 -18.71 -20.78
CA GLU A 38 -11.70 -17.58 -21.42
C GLU A 38 -10.22 -17.88 -21.68
N ASN A 39 -9.58 -18.69 -20.81
CA ASN A 39 -8.20 -19.16 -20.99
C ASN A 39 -8.09 -20.39 -21.91
N GLY A 40 -9.16 -20.74 -22.64
CA GLY A 40 -9.19 -21.84 -23.60
C GLY A 40 -9.27 -23.23 -22.98
N LYS A 41 -9.62 -23.35 -21.68
CA LYS A 41 -9.84 -24.66 -21.05
C LYS A 41 -11.29 -25.11 -21.22
N HIS A 42 -11.49 -26.41 -21.46
CA HIS A 42 -12.82 -27.00 -21.52
C HIS A 42 -13.42 -27.16 -20.11
N GLU A 43 -14.74 -26.99 -19.99
CA GLU A 43 -15.45 -27.07 -18.71
C GLU A 43 -15.20 -28.38 -17.94
N ASP A 44 -15.04 -29.49 -18.67
CA ASP A 44 -14.75 -30.80 -18.09
C ASP A 44 -13.39 -30.84 -17.38
N ASP A 45 -12.36 -30.20 -17.93
CA ASP A 45 -11.01 -30.15 -17.33
C ASP A 45 -10.98 -29.28 -16.07
N VAL A 46 -11.79 -28.22 -16.07
CA VAL A 46 -11.94 -27.31 -14.93
C VAL A 46 -12.57 -28.04 -13.76
N SER A 47 -13.62 -28.82 -14.04
CA SER A 47 -14.29 -29.63 -13.03
C SER A 47 -13.37 -30.68 -12.40
N GLN A 48 -12.53 -31.32 -13.21
CA GLN A 48 -11.58 -32.34 -12.76
C GLN A 48 -10.44 -31.71 -11.94
N SER A 49 -10.02 -30.50 -12.31
CA SER A 49 -9.01 -29.72 -11.58
C SER A 49 -9.51 -29.21 -10.23
N LEU A 50 -10.78 -28.81 -10.14
CA LEU A 50 -11.39 -28.32 -8.90
C LEU A 50 -11.75 -29.45 -7.93
N GLY A 51 -11.93 -30.68 -8.42
CA GLY A 51 -12.29 -31.83 -7.61
C GLY A 51 -13.67 -31.71 -6.94
N TYR A 52 -13.92 -32.50 -5.90
CA TYR A 52 -15.23 -32.52 -5.23
C TYR A 52 -15.43 -31.29 -4.34
N PRO A 53 -16.55 -30.54 -4.50
CA PRO A 53 -16.83 -29.39 -3.65
C PRO A 53 -17.00 -29.82 -2.19
N ARG A 54 -16.15 -29.27 -1.31
CA ARG A 54 -16.18 -29.51 0.14
C ARG A 54 -17.05 -28.45 0.81
N VAL A 55 -17.95 -28.89 1.69
CA VAL A 55 -18.79 -27.99 2.48
C VAL A 55 -17.94 -27.39 3.61
N PRO A 56 -17.82 -26.05 3.71
CA PRO A 56 -17.18 -25.42 4.86
C PRO A 56 -17.95 -25.75 6.14
N ASN A 57 -17.27 -26.11 7.23
CA ASN A 57 -17.90 -26.41 8.52
C ASN A 57 -18.50 -25.13 9.13
N TRP A 58 -19.77 -24.86 8.85
CA TRP A 58 -20.44 -23.60 9.17
C TRP A 58 -21.06 -23.55 10.59
N ASP A 59 -21.35 -24.71 11.19
CA ASP A 59 -22.04 -24.78 12.49
C ASP A 59 -21.14 -24.40 13.68
N ALA A 60 -19.81 -24.38 13.50
CA ALA A 60 -18.85 -23.95 14.53
C ALA A 60 -18.99 -22.47 14.96
N GLN A 61 -19.68 -21.63 14.18
CA GLN A 61 -19.87 -20.20 14.51
C GLN A 61 -21.04 -19.92 15.47
N LYS A 62 -21.87 -20.92 15.81
CA LYS A 62 -23.10 -20.72 16.59
C LYS A 62 -22.96 -20.96 18.09
N GLU A 63 -21.87 -21.55 18.57
CA GLU A 63 -21.75 -22.03 19.97
C GLU A 63 -21.04 -21.10 20.95
N THR A 64 -20.65 -19.87 20.59
CA THR A 64 -20.16 -18.90 21.60
C THR A 64 -21.32 -18.15 22.26
N PRO A 65 -21.55 -18.30 23.58
CA PRO A 65 -22.56 -17.51 24.30
C PRO A 65 -22.20 -16.01 24.30
N PRO A 66 -23.19 -15.11 24.30
CA PRO A 66 -22.92 -13.67 24.21
C PRO A 66 -22.33 -13.14 25.52
N VAL A 67 -21.12 -12.61 25.44
CA VAL A 67 -20.52 -11.77 26.50
C VAL A 67 -21.34 -10.48 26.56
N GLN A 68 -21.95 -10.21 27.72
CA GLN A 68 -22.66 -8.96 28.01
C GLN A 68 -21.63 -7.84 28.22
N GLU A 69 -21.65 -6.81 27.38
CA GLU A 69 -20.94 -5.55 27.62
C GLU A 69 -21.74 -4.71 28.63
N GLU A 70 -21.30 -4.69 29.89
CA GLU A 70 -21.83 -3.78 30.91
C GLU A 70 -21.13 -2.42 30.82
N VAL A 71 -21.81 -1.46 30.18
CA VAL A 71 -21.39 -0.06 30.08
C VAL A 71 -21.53 0.63 31.44
N THR A 72 -20.46 0.64 32.25
CA THR A 72 -20.40 1.49 33.45
C THR A 72 -19.92 2.89 33.06
N LYS A 73 -20.87 3.82 32.94
CA LYS A 73 -20.58 5.27 32.90
C LYS A 73 -20.21 5.74 34.31
N ARG A 74 -19.06 6.41 34.47
CA ARG A 74 -18.81 7.30 35.62
C ARG A 74 -18.36 8.69 35.15
N PRO A 75 -18.75 9.78 35.83
CA PRO A 75 -18.65 11.15 35.33
C PRO A 75 -17.26 11.75 35.56
N ILE A 76 -16.91 12.68 34.66
CA ILE A 76 -15.80 13.62 34.76
C ILE A 76 -16.22 14.65 35.81
N ASP A 77 -15.50 14.73 36.93
CA ASP A 77 -15.35 15.88 37.86
C ASP A 77 -15.06 15.36 39.28
N ALA A 78 -13.79 15.14 39.62
CA ALA A 78 -13.29 15.17 41.00
C ALA A 78 -11.79 14.82 41.09
N PHE A 79 -11.03 15.81 41.56
CA PHE A 79 -9.79 15.71 42.33
C PHE A 79 -8.45 15.54 41.58
N ASP A 80 -7.82 16.70 41.41
CA ASP A 80 -6.40 16.97 41.48
C ASP A 80 -5.65 16.22 42.60
N SER A 81 -4.32 16.20 42.43
CA SER A 81 -3.25 15.96 43.41
C SER A 81 -3.05 14.53 43.90
N GLU A 82 -2.01 13.86 43.39
CA GLU A 82 -0.85 13.48 44.21
C GLU A 82 0.35 13.12 43.30
N VAL A 83 1.45 13.87 43.43
CA VAL A 83 2.77 13.51 42.91
C VAL A 83 3.55 12.92 44.08
N THR A 84 4.18 11.75 43.93
CA THR A 84 5.52 11.38 44.48
C THR A 84 5.93 9.93 44.09
N PRO A 85 7.24 9.57 44.16
CA PRO A 85 7.97 8.95 43.04
C PRO A 85 8.70 7.62 43.40
N ALA A 86 9.59 7.19 42.49
CA ALA A 86 10.61 6.09 42.60
C ALA A 86 10.13 4.71 42.07
N GLU A 87 10.92 3.88 41.40
CA GLU A 87 12.36 3.60 41.50
C GLU A 87 12.99 3.16 40.15
N ASP A 88 14.26 3.53 39.95
CA ASP A 88 15.16 3.02 38.92
C ASP A 88 15.60 1.57 39.20
N LEU A 89 15.61 0.69 38.19
CA LEU A 89 16.50 -0.48 38.16
C LEU A 89 17.11 -0.69 36.76
N PRO A 90 18.39 -1.07 36.69
CA PRO A 90 19.22 -0.98 35.47
C PRO A 90 19.08 -2.22 34.59
N TYR A 91 18.84 -2.04 33.28
CA TYR A 91 18.98 -3.16 32.35
C TYR A 91 20.44 -3.24 31.87
N SER A 92 21.10 -4.30 32.33
CA SER A 92 22.45 -4.70 31.97
C SER A 92 22.55 -4.96 30.47
N ASN A 93 23.46 -4.24 29.80
CA ASN A 93 24.13 -4.76 28.61
C ASN A 93 25.01 -5.92 29.07
N ASP A 94 24.83 -7.10 28.48
CA ASP A 94 25.90 -8.08 28.17
C ASP A 94 25.25 -9.39 27.69
N SER A 95 25.29 -9.62 26.37
CA SER A 95 25.29 -10.94 25.74
C SER A 95 25.58 -10.76 24.25
N GLU A 96 26.84 -10.99 23.88
CA GLU A 96 27.32 -11.08 22.50
C GLU A 96 26.62 -12.25 21.77
N GLU A 97 25.94 -11.96 20.65
CA GLU A 97 25.53 -12.99 19.69
C GLU A 97 26.63 -13.18 18.63
N PRO A 98 27.05 -14.42 18.32
CA PRO A 98 28.05 -14.67 17.29
C PRO A 98 27.45 -14.53 15.89
N ALA A 99 28.15 -13.79 15.03
CA ALA A 99 27.83 -13.61 13.62
C ALA A 99 27.93 -14.93 12.84
N ILE A 100 26.81 -15.43 12.31
CA ILE A 100 26.82 -16.51 11.32
C ILE A 100 27.04 -15.89 9.93
N SER A 101 28.25 -16.13 9.40
CA SER A 101 28.67 -15.82 8.03
C SER A 101 28.13 -16.87 7.07
N TYR A 102 27.21 -16.50 6.17
CA TYR A 102 26.88 -17.33 5.01
C TYR A 102 27.88 -17.03 3.90
N ALA A 103 28.81 -17.96 3.67
CA ALA A 103 29.69 -17.94 2.51
C ALA A 103 28.86 -18.12 1.22
N LYS A 104 28.95 -17.13 0.32
CA LYS A 104 28.37 -17.17 -1.02
C LYS A 104 29.19 -18.12 -1.90
N GLN A 105 28.68 -19.32 -2.17
CA GLN A 105 29.29 -20.24 -3.12
C GLN A 105 28.87 -19.90 -4.54
N SER A 106 29.87 -19.77 -5.42
CA SER A 106 29.77 -19.36 -6.83
C SER A 106 29.30 -20.49 -7.77
N ASP A 107 28.48 -20.11 -8.76
CA ASP A 107 28.03 -20.93 -9.89
C ASP A 107 29.18 -21.55 -10.72
N PRO A 108 29.04 -22.81 -11.16
CA PRO A 108 29.56 -23.26 -12.44
C PRO A 108 28.43 -23.54 -13.44
N ALA A 109 28.63 -23.05 -14.66
CA ALA A 109 27.64 -23.06 -15.74
C ALA A 109 27.62 -24.38 -16.58
N ILE A 110 26.49 -24.57 -17.27
CA ILE A 110 26.23 -25.34 -18.52
C ILE A 110 25.86 -26.85 -18.42
N GLY A 111 24.65 -27.19 -18.93
CA GLY A 111 24.33 -28.48 -19.57
C GLY A 111 22.93 -29.05 -19.25
N PRO A 112 22.10 -29.47 -20.24
CA PRO A 112 20.75 -29.98 -19.99
C PRO A 112 20.83 -31.41 -19.42
N LYS A 113 20.31 -31.63 -18.21
CA LYS A 113 20.17 -32.97 -17.62
C LYS A 113 18.69 -33.33 -17.58
N ILE A 114 18.31 -34.27 -18.44
CA ILE A 114 17.04 -34.99 -18.39
C ILE A 114 16.88 -35.53 -16.95
N PRO A 115 15.73 -35.35 -16.27
CA PRO A 115 15.53 -35.96 -14.95
C PRO A 115 15.56 -37.49 -15.09
N VAL A 116 16.47 -38.14 -14.38
CA VAL A 116 16.48 -39.59 -14.22
C VAL A 116 15.16 -40.00 -13.56
N GLN A 117 14.42 -40.94 -14.14
CA GLN A 117 13.20 -41.49 -13.54
C GLN A 117 13.47 -42.02 -12.12
N ALA A 118 12.60 -41.67 -11.17
CA ALA A 118 12.70 -42.14 -9.79
C ALA A 118 12.39 -43.65 -9.71
N PRO A 119 13.16 -44.44 -8.94
CA PRO A 119 12.90 -45.87 -8.76
C PRO A 119 11.56 -46.12 -8.04
N GLU A 120 10.79 -47.12 -8.48
CA GLU A 120 9.40 -47.41 -8.06
C GLU A 120 9.23 -47.86 -6.59
N THR A 121 10.31 -48.00 -5.82
CA THR A 121 10.24 -48.43 -4.42
C THR A 121 10.96 -47.42 -3.54
N TRP A 122 10.18 -46.62 -2.80
CA TRP A 122 10.72 -45.71 -1.80
C TRP A 122 11.26 -46.52 -0.61
N ALA A 123 12.54 -46.29 -0.27
CA ALA A 123 13.14 -46.75 0.98
C ALA A 123 13.36 -45.53 1.90
N PRO A 124 12.97 -45.60 3.19
CA PRO A 124 13.21 -44.50 4.11
C PRO A 124 14.71 -44.24 4.29
N PRO A 125 15.13 -42.97 4.39
CA PRO A 125 16.52 -42.61 4.63
C PRO A 125 17.00 -43.06 6.02
N ALA A 126 18.30 -43.36 6.14
CA ALA A 126 18.95 -44.09 7.25
C ALA A 126 18.91 -43.43 8.65
N TYR A 127 18.18 -42.34 8.83
CA TYR A 127 17.95 -41.68 10.13
C TYR A 127 16.61 -42.06 10.79
N THR A 128 15.84 -42.99 10.23
CA THR A 128 14.73 -43.61 10.96
C THR A 128 15.29 -44.47 12.09
N GLN A 129 15.29 -43.92 13.32
CA GLN A 129 15.64 -44.66 14.53
C GLN A 129 14.65 -45.83 14.72
N PRO A 130 15.11 -47.04 15.13
CA PRO A 130 14.20 -48.13 15.45
C PRO A 130 13.33 -47.75 16.66
N PRO A 131 12.07 -48.24 16.75
CA PRO A 131 11.16 -47.91 17.84
C PRO A 131 11.81 -48.22 19.19
N GLN A 132 12.04 -47.20 20.01
CA GLN A 132 12.59 -47.37 21.36
C GLN A 132 11.47 -47.89 22.29
N PRO A 133 11.65 -49.03 22.99
CA PRO A 133 10.57 -49.69 23.74
C PRO A 133 10.07 -48.95 24.98
N ASN A 134 10.68 -47.83 25.40
CA ASN A 134 10.37 -47.23 26.70
C ASN A 134 10.45 -45.69 26.68
N TYR A 135 9.50 -45.06 25.98
CA TYR A 135 9.29 -43.61 26.06
C TYR A 135 8.24 -43.32 27.15
N PRO A 136 8.48 -42.39 28.09
CA PRO A 136 7.44 -41.96 29.02
C PRO A 136 6.29 -41.28 28.26
N PRO A 137 5.03 -41.36 28.75
CA PRO A 137 3.89 -40.77 28.06
C PRO A 137 4.12 -39.26 27.89
N VAL A 138 4.11 -38.81 26.63
CA VAL A 138 4.25 -37.41 26.26
C VAL A 138 3.01 -36.69 26.74
N TYR A 139 3.13 -35.91 27.82
CA TYR A 139 2.08 -34.98 28.24
C TYR A 139 1.85 -34.00 27.09
N HIS A 140 0.69 -34.07 26.45
CA HIS A 140 0.29 -33.12 25.42
C HIS A 140 0.17 -31.74 26.06
N ALA A 141 1.12 -30.84 25.77
CA ALA A 141 0.95 -29.43 26.12
C ALA A 141 -0.35 -28.94 25.46
N PRO A 142 -1.23 -28.21 26.18
CA PRO A 142 -2.39 -27.58 25.57
C PRO A 142 -1.94 -26.73 24.40
N TYR A 143 -2.53 -26.95 23.22
CA TYR A 143 -2.23 -26.15 22.04
C TYR A 143 -2.36 -24.65 22.39
N PRO A 144 -1.41 -23.79 22.00
CA PRO A 144 -1.58 -22.36 22.15
C PRO A 144 -2.86 -21.93 21.41
N PRO A 145 -3.64 -20.97 21.95
CA PRO A 145 -4.85 -20.50 21.30
C PRO A 145 -4.51 -20.02 19.89
N ALA A 146 -5.36 -20.38 18.92
CA ALA A 146 -5.19 -19.98 17.54
C ALA A 146 -5.01 -18.45 17.47
N TYR A 147 -3.91 -18.00 16.86
CA TYR A 147 -3.68 -16.60 16.58
C TYR A 147 -4.89 -16.05 15.82
N PRO A 148 -5.40 -14.85 16.16
CA PRO A 148 -6.52 -14.27 15.45
C PRO A 148 -6.13 -14.08 13.99
N THR A 149 -6.68 -14.94 13.13
CA THR A 149 -6.59 -14.74 11.68
C THR A 149 -7.51 -13.57 11.38
N THR A 150 -6.92 -12.40 11.10
CA THR A 150 -7.68 -11.31 10.51
C THR A 150 -8.28 -11.86 9.21
N LYS A 151 -9.62 -11.97 9.15
CA LYS A 151 -10.31 -12.42 7.94
C LYS A 151 -9.80 -11.55 6.80
N PRO A 152 -9.30 -12.12 5.68
CA PRO A 152 -8.88 -11.32 4.55
C PRO A 152 -10.07 -10.45 4.15
N GLU A 153 -9.94 -9.13 4.26
CA GLU A 153 -11.00 -8.26 3.79
C GLU A 153 -11.27 -8.58 2.32
N SER A 154 -12.55 -8.81 1.99
CA SER A 154 -13.01 -9.11 0.63
C SER A 154 -12.26 -8.24 -0.38
N GLY A 155 -11.64 -8.83 -1.40
CA GLY A 155 -10.69 -8.13 -2.28
C GLY A 155 -11.19 -6.80 -2.87
N ILE A 156 -12.51 -6.63 -2.98
CA ILE A 156 -13.16 -5.36 -3.34
C ILE A 156 -12.85 -4.24 -2.33
N LYS A 157 -12.83 -4.51 -1.02
CA LYS A 157 -12.44 -3.56 0.02
C LYS A 157 -10.98 -3.15 -0.14
N ALA A 158 -10.07 -4.09 -0.41
CA ALA A 158 -8.67 -3.79 -0.66
C ALA A 158 -8.49 -2.92 -1.93
N ILE A 159 -9.24 -3.19 -2.99
CA ILE A 159 -9.27 -2.37 -4.21
C ILE A 159 -9.79 -0.96 -3.92
N ILE A 160 -10.89 -0.84 -3.16
CA ILE A 160 -11.46 0.47 -2.79
C ILE A 160 -10.47 1.25 -1.92
N ILE A 161 -9.83 0.62 -0.94
CA ILE A 161 -8.80 1.24 -0.10
C ILE A 161 -7.61 1.68 -0.96
N SER A 162 -7.18 0.86 -1.93
CA SER A 162 -6.11 1.21 -2.86
C SER A 162 -6.47 2.42 -3.74
N ILE A 163 -7.67 2.46 -4.32
CA ILE A 163 -8.16 3.60 -5.12
C ILE A 163 -8.30 4.86 -4.27
N MET A 164 -8.90 4.74 -3.07
CA MET A 164 -9.06 5.87 -2.16
C MET A 164 -7.72 6.42 -1.67
N LEU A 165 -6.75 5.54 -1.35
CA LEU A 165 -5.42 5.96 -0.95
C LEU A 165 -4.68 6.67 -2.10
N GLY A 166 -4.83 6.18 -3.33
CA GLY A 166 -4.30 6.84 -4.53
C GLY A 166 -4.94 8.21 -4.79
N PHE A 167 -6.26 8.32 -4.71
CA PHE A 167 -6.99 9.57 -4.95
C PHE A 167 -6.77 10.60 -3.82
N PHE A 168 -6.76 10.15 -2.56
CA PHE A 168 -6.41 10.97 -1.41
C PHE A 168 -5.00 11.53 -1.56
N ASN A 169 -4.02 10.68 -1.88
CA ASN A 169 -2.65 11.13 -2.13
C ASN A 169 -2.57 12.09 -3.32
N LEU A 170 -3.35 11.86 -4.39
CA LEU A 170 -3.42 12.76 -5.53
C LEU A 170 -3.93 14.14 -5.13
N VAL A 171 -5.04 14.25 -4.41
CA VAL A 171 -5.58 15.57 -4.01
C VAL A 171 -4.66 16.27 -3.01
N PHE A 172 -4.19 15.57 -1.97
CA PHE A 172 -3.38 16.17 -0.91
C PHE A 172 -1.96 16.54 -1.36
N VAL A 173 -1.38 15.83 -2.33
CA VAL A 173 -0.04 16.14 -2.83
C VAL A 173 -0.10 17.01 -4.08
N VAL A 174 -0.91 16.64 -5.08
CA VAL A 174 -0.97 17.39 -6.35
C VAL A 174 -1.64 18.74 -6.15
N GLY A 175 -2.63 18.86 -5.26
CA GLY A 175 -3.29 20.14 -4.97
C GLY A 175 -2.31 21.25 -4.56
N PRO A 176 -1.58 21.10 -3.44
CA PRO A 176 -0.55 22.05 -3.03
C PRO A 176 0.56 22.23 -4.07
N TRP A 177 0.95 21.16 -4.76
CA TRP A 177 1.95 21.22 -5.82
C TRP A 177 1.52 22.14 -6.97
N VAL A 178 0.27 22.01 -7.46
CA VAL A 178 -0.29 22.88 -8.50
C VAL A 178 -0.41 24.31 -8.00
N GLY A 179 -0.85 24.50 -6.75
CA GLY A 179 -0.91 25.82 -6.11
C GLY A 179 0.45 26.54 -6.15
N VAL A 180 1.50 25.88 -5.65
CA VAL A 180 2.86 26.43 -5.65
C VAL A 180 3.38 26.66 -7.07
N CYS A 181 3.15 25.71 -7.99
CA CYS A 181 3.56 25.84 -9.39
C CYS A 181 2.92 27.07 -10.06
N SER A 182 1.62 27.27 -9.86
CA SER A 182 0.89 28.43 -10.41
C SER A 182 1.39 29.75 -9.84
N ALA A 183 1.67 29.80 -8.53
CA ALA A 183 2.22 30.99 -7.88
C ALA A 183 3.62 31.34 -8.43
N LEU A 184 4.47 30.34 -8.68
CA LEU A 184 5.80 30.55 -9.26
C LEU A 184 5.71 31.04 -10.72
N ILE A 185 4.79 30.49 -11.52
CA ILE A 185 4.55 30.95 -12.89
C ILE A 185 4.03 32.38 -12.89
N ALA A 186 3.09 32.71 -12.01
CA ALA A 186 2.55 34.06 -11.87
C ALA A 186 3.62 35.06 -11.42
N LEU A 187 4.49 34.68 -10.48
CA LEU A 187 5.62 35.51 -10.03
C LEU A 187 6.60 35.77 -11.18
N PHE A 188 6.93 34.75 -11.97
CA PHE A 188 7.77 34.90 -13.15
C PHE A 188 7.15 35.83 -14.20
N ALA A 189 5.87 35.60 -14.52
CA ALA A 189 5.12 36.44 -15.48
C ALA A 189 5.02 37.89 -14.99
N SER A 190 4.81 38.12 -13.71
CA SER A 190 4.81 39.45 -13.10
C SER A 190 6.16 40.13 -13.22
N GLY A 191 7.27 39.41 -12.97
CA GLY A 191 8.62 39.94 -13.15
C GLY A 191 8.87 40.34 -14.61
N PHE A 192 8.43 39.51 -15.56
CA PHE A 192 8.58 39.79 -16.99
C PHE A 192 7.72 40.97 -17.44
N ALA A 193 6.49 41.09 -16.94
CA ALA A 193 5.63 42.24 -17.20
C ALA A 193 6.27 43.55 -16.72
N LEU A 194 6.93 43.53 -15.55
CA LEU A 194 7.68 44.68 -15.02
C LEU A 194 8.91 45.04 -15.85
N LEU A 195 9.48 44.12 -16.64
CA LEU A 195 10.55 44.44 -17.60
C LEU A 195 10.01 45.15 -18.85
N ILE A 196 8.79 44.81 -19.27
CA ILE A 196 8.13 45.42 -20.42
C ILE A 196 7.54 46.79 -20.07
N ALA A 197 7.01 46.95 -18.85
CA ALA A 197 6.31 48.16 -18.42
C ALA A 197 7.11 49.47 -18.63
N PRO A 198 8.42 49.54 -18.33
CA PRO A 198 9.26 50.73 -18.62
C PRO A 198 9.31 51.10 -20.10
N ILE A 199 9.34 50.12 -20.99
CA ILE A 199 9.39 50.35 -22.45
C ILE A 199 8.08 51.00 -22.91
N ILE A 200 6.94 50.47 -22.43
CA ILE A 200 5.62 51.03 -22.71
C ILE A 200 5.47 52.43 -22.07
N GLY A 201 5.98 52.61 -20.85
CA GLY A 201 5.96 53.89 -20.13
C GLY A 201 6.74 55.00 -20.86
N VAL A 202 7.90 54.67 -21.45
CA VAL A 202 8.65 55.63 -22.28
C VAL A 202 7.87 55.97 -23.55
N LEU A 203 7.29 54.98 -24.24
CA LEU A 203 6.54 55.20 -25.48
C LEU A 203 5.30 56.09 -25.27
N THR A 204 4.56 55.86 -24.19
CA THR A 204 3.39 56.68 -23.79
C THR A 204 3.80 58.09 -23.38
N SER A 205 4.95 58.24 -22.73
CA SER A 205 5.53 59.56 -22.43
C SER A 205 5.86 60.35 -23.71
N LEU A 206 6.47 59.70 -24.72
CA LEU A 206 6.77 60.31 -26.02
C LEU A 206 5.51 60.69 -26.81
N ALA A 207 4.41 59.94 -26.64
CA ALA A 207 3.12 60.22 -27.28
C ALA A 207 2.36 61.41 -26.64
N GLY A 208 2.93 62.05 -25.61
CA GLY A 208 2.33 63.22 -24.95
C GLY A 208 1.16 62.88 -24.03
N THR A 209 0.97 61.60 -23.69
CA THR A 209 -0.15 61.12 -22.85
C THR A 209 0.15 61.19 -21.35
N SER A 210 1.39 61.50 -20.96
CA SER A 210 1.85 61.52 -19.57
C SER A 210 1.84 62.94 -18.98
N GLY A 211 1.51 63.05 -17.68
CA GLY A 211 1.49 64.32 -16.95
C GLY A 211 2.86 65.00 -16.79
N SER A 212 2.87 66.20 -16.20
CA SER A 212 4.04 67.10 -16.11
C SER A 212 5.24 66.59 -15.30
N ASP A 213 5.09 65.52 -14.52
CA ASP A 213 6.07 65.13 -13.50
C ASP A 213 7.08 64.10 -14.02
N PHE A 214 7.86 64.52 -15.01
CA PHE A 214 8.84 63.67 -15.70
C PHE A 214 9.88 63.02 -14.76
N GLN A 215 10.34 63.73 -13.73
CA GLN A 215 11.35 63.22 -12.79
C GLN A 215 10.82 62.04 -11.96
N PHE A 216 9.59 62.14 -11.46
CA PHE A 216 8.95 61.07 -10.69
C PHE A 216 8.70 59.84 -11.58
N ILE A 217 8.12 60.06 -12.75
CA ILE A 217 7.83 58.98 -13.72
C ILE A 217 9.11 58.23 -14.10
N SER A 218 10.18 58.95 -14.43
CA SER A 218 11.46 58.34 -14.81
C SER A 218 12.05 57.49 -13.67
N PHE A 219 11.97 57.99 -12.42
CA PHE A 219 12.41 57.24 -11.25
C PHE A 219 11.57 55.96 -11.02
N THR A 220 10.25 56.05 -11.16
CA THR A 220 9.35 54.89 -11.04
C THR A 220 9.63 53.85 -12.12
N LEU A 221 9.83 54.25 -13.38
CA LEU A 221 10.15 53.32 -14.46
C LEU A 221 11.49 52.60 -14.22
N LEU A 222 12.51 53.32 -13.75
CA LEU A 222 13.80 52.72 -13.39
C LEU A 222 13.67 51.73 -12.23
N ALA A 223 12.88 52.08 -11.20
CA ALA A 223 12.61 51.20 -10.07
C ALA A 223 11.85 49.93 -10.50
N CYS A 224 10.81 50.06 -11.33
CA CYS A 224 10.06 48.92 -11.88
C CYS A 224 10.96 48.01 -12.73
N PHE A 225 11.86 48.58 -13.54
CA PHE A 225 12.80 47.81 -14.33
C PHE A 225 13.75 46.98 -13.45
N GLY A 226 14.36 47.62 -12.45
CA GLY A 226 15.25 46.94 -11.49
C GLY A 226 14.52 45.84 -10.71
N LEU A 227 13.30 46.14 -10.23
CA LEU A 227 12.44 45.17 -9.56
C LEU A 227 12.11 43.98 -10.49
N GLY A 228 11.80 44.24 -11.76
CA GLY A 228 11.52 43.22 -12.77
C GLY A 228 12.69 42.27 -12.98
N ILE A 229 13.92 42.77 -13.04
CA ILE A 229 15.13 41.93 -13.18
C ILE A 229 15.29 41.01 -11.97
N ILE A 230 15.16 41.57 -10.76
CA ILE A 230 15.31 40.82 -9.50
C ILE A 230 14.26 39.72 -9.41
N ILE A 231 12.98 40.04 -9.61
CA ILE A 231 11.88 39.08 -9.54
C ILE A 231 12.03 37.99 -10.60
N THR A 232 12.34 38.36 -11.86
CA THR A 232 12.47 37.39 -12.95
C THR A 232 13.63 36.41 -12.71
N THR A 233 14.79 36.92 -12.27
CA THR A 233 15.97 36.09 -11.99
C THR A 233 15.72 35.17 -10.80
N LEU A 234 15.16 35.70 -9.71
CA LEU A 234 14.80 34.94 -8.51
C LEU A 234 13.77 33.85 -8.82
N SER A 235 12.71 34.20 -9.56
CA SER A 235 11.64 33.27 -9.93
C SER A 235 12.14 32.16 -10.86
N SER A 236 13.05 32.47 -11.78
CA SER A 236 13.69 31.46 -12.64
C SER A 236 14.50 30.45 -11.84
N TRP A 237 15.23 30.92 -10.82
CA TRP A 237 15.97 30.05 -9.91
C TRP A 237 15.03 29.19 -9.04
N LEU A 238 13.96 29.78 -8.51
CA LEU A 238 12.92 29.08 -7.74
C LEU A 238 12.24 27.97 -8.55
N LEU A 239 11.85 28.26 -9.79
CA LEU A 239 11.25 27.26 -10.70
C LEU A 239 12.18 26.07 -10.91
N LYS A 240 13.47 26.33 -11.15
CA LYS A 240 14.47 25.26 -11.31
C LYS A 240 14.59 24.39 -10.05
N GLN A 241 14.61 24.99 -8.85
CA GLN A 241 14.65 24.24 -7.59
C GLN A 241 13.35 23.45 -7.37
N PHE A 242 12.20 24.04 -7.67
CA PHE A 242 10.90 23.41 -7.54
C PHE A 242 10.79 22.14 -8.41
N PHE A 243 11.19 22.20 -9.68
CA PHE A 243 11.19 21.02 -10.55
C PHE A 243 12.21 19.97 -10.10
N LYS A 244 13.39 20.39 -9.61
CA LYS A 244 14.38 19.47 -9.04
C LYS A 244 13.83 18.73 -7.82
N LEU A 245 13.11 19.44 -6.94
CA LEU A 245 12.48 18.84 -5.76
C LEU A 245 11.33 17.91 -6.16
N SER A 246 10.50 18.33 -7.11
CA SER A 246 9.41 17.51 -7.68
C SER A 246 9.93 16.20 -8.25
N TRP A 247 11.03 16.25 -9.00
CA TRP A 247 11.67 15.06 -9.55
C TRP A 247 12.20 14.12 -8.45
N LYS A 248 12.84 14.66 -7.41
CA LYS A 248 13.30 13.86 -6.26
C LYS A 248 12.14 13.19 -5.53
N TYR A 249 11.02 13.88 -5.36
CA TYR A 249 9.82 13.32 -4.74
C TYR A 249 9.25 12.17 -5.57
N ILE A 250 9.13 12.33 -6.89
CA ILE A 250 8.65 11.25 -7.78
C ILE A 250 9.58 10.04 -7.71
N GLN A 251 10.90 10.27 -7.76
CA GLN A 251 11.89 9.19 -7.62
C GLN A 251 11.81 8.47 -6.27
N PHE A 252 11.58 9.21 -5.18
CA PHE A 252 11.39 8.63 -3.85
C PHE A 252 10.16 7.72 -3.81
N ASN A 253 9.01 8.18 -4.31
CA ASN A 253 7.80 7.36 -4.38
C ASN A 253 7.98 6.13 -5.28
N ALA A 254 8.64 6.30 -6.44
CA ALA A 254 8.92 5.19 -7.35
C ALA A 254 9.85 4.13 -6.72
N LYS A 255 10.77 4.54 -5.84
CA LYS A 255 11.63 3.62 -5.09
C LYS A 255 10.85 2.87 -4.00
N LEU A 256 9.99 3.55 -3.25
CA LEU A 256 9.15 2.91 -2.23
C LEU A 256 8.25 1.81 -2.82
N ILE A 257 7.69 2.04 -4.01
CA ILE A 257 6.81 1.07 -4.67
C ILE A 257 7.57 -0.17 -5.17
N LYS A 258 8.85 -0.03 -5.53
CA LYS A 258 9.67 -1.14 -6.03
C LYS A 258 10.24 -2.03 -4.93
N GLY A 259 9.98 -1.70 -3.66
CA GLY A 259 10.67 -2.30 -2.51
C GLY A 259 12.05 -1.67 -2.35
N ALA A 260 12.36 -1.22 -1.14
CA ALA A 260 13.68 -0.72 -0.78
C ALA A 260 14.75 -1.81 -0.99
#